data_AF-A0A2H0RXS6-F1
#
_entry.id   AF-A0A2H0RXS6-F1
#
_cell.length_a   1.000
_cell.length_b   1.000
_cell.length_c   1.000
_cell.angle_alpha   90.00
_cell.angle_beta   90.00
_cell.angle_gamma   90.00
#
_symmetry.space_group_name_H-M   'P 1'
#
loop_
_entity.id
_entity.type
_entity.pdbx_description
1 polymer ?
#
loop_
_entity_poly.entity_id
_entity_poly.type
_entity_poly.pdbx_seq_one_letter_code
_entity_poly.pdbx_strand_id
1 'polypeptide(L)'
;MPPRKPAAATDSFDAVALSVSSPEDVLNWSRGEVTKPETVNYRTQRAEPDGLFCERIFGPTKNFQCFCGKYKGVRYAGVVCEKCGVEVTRSIVRRERMGHINLAVPVTHIWFLRSTPSRIGLLLDLPVKTLEQIVYFAAYIVITVDEESKQEAEKELNSTMESRKNQLKREYEEAKGQLQESKATRAQLDALDKEFADKLNSLKMNHKEALDDIRNLAIGSVLSELKFREMNMKFGHVFRAGTGAESLREIIANLDLEKLVEDLQKDRQLSSGQKLKKIMKRSKLVSSLMKADIKPEWMVLQRLLVLPPDLRPMVQLDGGRFAASDLNDLYRRVINRNNRLKKLMSIGAPEVICRNEKRMLQEAVDTLLNNSARAGKTLFTAGDRRKLRSLSDMLKGKQGRFRQNLLGKRVDYSGRSVIVV
;
A
#
# COMPACT_ATOMS: atom_id res chain seq x y z
N MET A 1 21.88 51.75 11.63
CA MET A 1 20.93 50.62 11.52
C MET A 1 20.94 50.15 10.07
N PRO A 2 21.15 48.86 9.77
CA PRO A 2 20.94 48.39 8.41
C PRO A 2 19.45 48.56 8.07
N PRO A 3 19.11 48.93 6.83
CA PRO A 3 17.71 49.10 6.42
C PRO A 3 16.97 47.77 6.65
N ARG A 4 15.80 47.84 7.28
CA ARG A 4 14.86 46.72 7.35
C ARG A 4 14.69 46.21 5.92
N LYS A 5 15.11 44.97 5.65
CA LYS A 5 14.70 44.27 4.42
C LYS A 5 13.18 44.41 4.33
N PRO A 6 12.63 44.90 3.21
CA PRO A 6 11.18 44.95 3.04
C PRO A 6 10.63 43.54 3.29
N ALA A 7 9.50 43.46 3.98
CA ALA A 7 8.77 42.20 4.15
C ALA A 7 8.61 41.57 2.77
N ALA A 8 9.08 40.33 2.62
CA ALA A 8 9.14 39.67 1.32
C ALA A 8 7.75 39.62 0.66
N ALA A 9 7.76 39.91 -0.63
CA ALA A 9 6.72 39.83 -1.66
C ALA A 9 5.32 39.34 -1.22
N THR A 10 4.35 40.21 -1.48
CA THR A 10 2.93 39.94 -1.77
C THR A 10 2.57 38.50 -2.15
N ASP A 11 1.55 38.00 -1.47
CA ASP A 11 0.74 36.78 -1.71
C ASP A 11 0.03 36.75 -3.09
N SER A 12 0.63 37.23 -4.19
CA SER A 12 0.00 37.16 -5.51
C SER A 12 0.36 35.86 -6.22
N PHE A 13 -0.43 34.82 -5.99
CA PHE A 13 -0.43 33.61 -6.82
C PHE A 13 -1.75 33.53 -7.59
N ASP A 14 -1.70 33.16 -8.88
CA ASP A 14 -2.89 33.06 -9.73
C ASP A 14 -3.66 31.74 -9.50
N ALA A 15 -2.94 30.66 -9.17
CA ALA A 15 -3.51 29.35 -8.99
C ALA A 15 -2.73 28.49 -7.98
N VAL A 16 -3.43 27.52 -7.39
CA VAL A 16 -2.84 26.46 -6.56
C VAL A 16 -3.10 25.11 -7.22
N ALA A 17 -2.03 24.39 -7.54
CA ALA A 17 -2.11 23.05 -8.12
C ALA A 17 -1.92 21.97 -7.04
N LEU A 18 -2.57 20.82 -7.24
CA LEU A 18 -2.45 19.63 -6.39
C LEU A 18 -2.15 18.44 -7.29
N SER A 19 -1.05 17.75 -7.01
CA SER A 19 -0.60 16.55 -7.73
C SER A 19 -0.32 15.41 -6.75
N VAL A 20 -0.17 14.20 -7.29
CA VAL A 20 0.30 13.05 -6.51
C VAL A 20 1.81 13.17 -6.38
N SER A 21 2.33 13.07 -5.15
CA SER A 21 3.76 13.15 -4.87
C SER A 21 4.49 11.91 -5.37
N SER A 22 5.57 12.08 -6.12
CA SER A 22 6.48 10.98 -6.45
C SER A 22 7.34 10.61 -5.22
N PRO A 23 7.93 9.40 -5.19
CA PRO A 23 8.89 9.03 -4.15
C PRO A 23 10.14 9.93 -4.11
N GLU A 24 10.46 10.60 -5.21
CA GLU A 24 11.59 11.52 -5.34
C GLU A 24 11.24 12.89 -4.76
N ASP A 25 10.03 13.40 -5.01
CA ASP A 25 9.54 14.63 -4.38
C ASP A 25 9.56 14.53 -2.85
N VAL A 26 9.18 13.36 -2.33
CA VAL A 26 9.23 13.07 -0.89
C VAL A 26 10.65 13.21 -0.33
N LEU A 27 11.67 12.78 -1.07
CA LEU A 27 13.07 12.96 -0.69
C LEU A 27 13.48 14.43 -0.76
N ASN A 28 13.11 15.12 -1.84
CA ASN A 28 13.43 16.53 -2.06
C ASN A 28 12.87 17.44 -0.94
N TRP A 29 11.69 17.13 -0.43
CA TRP A 29 11.08 17.87 0.70
C TRP A 29 11.68 17.47 2.05
N SER A 30 12.26 16.28 2.15
CA SER A 30 12.76 15.76 3.41
C SER A 30 14.11 16.31 3.78
N ARG A 31 14.30 16.59 5.07
CA ARG A 31 15.60 16.95 5.66
C ARG A 31 16.32 15.78 6.33
N GLY A 32 15.75 14.58 6.29
CA GLY A 32 16.35 13.37 6.86
C GLY A 32 15.36 12.24 7.13
N GLU A 33 15.88 11.01 7.23
CA GLU A 33 15.10 9.82 7.56
C GLU A 33 14.88 9.70 9.08
N VAL A 34 13.64 9.45 9.49
CA VAL A 34 13.29 9.11 10.87
C VAL A 34 13.38 7.59 11.02
N THR A 35 14.46 7.12 11.65
CA THR A 35 14.72 5.69 11.84
C THR A 35 14.19 5.16 13.17
N LYS A 36 14.13 6.02 14.19
CA LYS A 36 13.83 5.63 15.56
C LYS A 36 12.39 5.99 15.96
N PRO A 37 11.66 5.09 16.66
CA PRO A 37 10.31 5.35 17.14
C PRO A 37 10.29 6.24 18.40
N GLU A 38 11.43 6.52 19.02
CA GLU A 38 11.50 7.34 20.22
C GLU A 38 11.13 8.80 19.93
N THR A 39 10.59 9.49 20.95
CA THR A 39 10.18 10.89 20.87
C THR A 39 11.15 11.79 21.62
N VAL A 40 11.03 11.81 22.93
CA VAL A 40 11.77 12.65 23.86
C VAL A 40 12.19 11.79 25.04
N ASN A 41 13.42 11.98 25.51
CA ASN A 41 13.91 11.30 26.70
C ASN A 41 13.13 11.75 27.95
N TYR A 42 12.62 10.81 28.75
CA TYR A 42 11.83 11.14 29.94
C TYR A 42 12.64 11.83 31.04
N ARG A 43 13.96 11.60 31.14
CA ARG A 43 14.82 12.23 32.16
C ARG A 43 15.29 13.60 31.72
N THR A 44 15.88 13.68 30.52
CA THR A 44 16.50 14.92 30.06
C THR A 44 15.50 15.88 29.39
N GLN A 45 14.30 15.38 29.05
CA GLN A 45 13.28 16.12 28.30
C GLN A 45 13.77 16.63 26.94
N ARG A 46 14.85 16.03 26.42
CA ARG A 46 15.42 16.38 25.12
C ARG A 46 15.00 15.38 24.06
N ALA A 47 14.82 15.86 22.83
CA ALA A 47 14.48 15.00 21.70
C ALA A 47 15.57 13.96 21.47
N GLU A 48 15.17 12.71 21.27
CA GLU A 48 16.11 11.63 20.94
C GLU A 48 16.65 11.83 19.51
N PRO A 49 17.94 11.57 19.26
CA PRO A 49 18.51 11.62 17.91
C PRO A 49 17.86 10.55 17.03
N ASP A 50 17.61 10.90 15.77
CA ASP A 50 16.93 10.09 14.74
C ASP A 50 15.48 9.69 15.04
N GLY A 51 14.95 10.16 16.17
CA GLY A 51 13.55 9.99 16.56
C GLY A 51 12.61 10.99 15.90
N LEU A 52 11.34 10.92 16.30
CA LEU A 52 10.25 11.74 15.75
C LEU A 52 10.39 13.24 16.00
N PHE A 53 11.24 13.67 16.93
CA PHE A 53 11.45 15.08 17.26
C PHE A 53 12.90 15.53 17.01
N CYS A 54 13.70 14.69 16.34
CA CYS A 54 15.13 14.89 16.13
C CYS A 54 15.47 16.30 15.61
N GLU A 55 16.31 17.03 16.34
CA GLU A 55 16.70 18.39 15.99
C GLU A 55 17.56 18.45 14.72
N ARG A 56 18.27 17.37 14.38
CA ARG A 56 19.08 17.28 13.15
C ARG A 56 18.21 17.32 11.90
N ILE A 57 17.06 16.66 11.93
CA ILE A 57 16.13 16.55 10.81
C ILE A 57 15.23 17.79 10.76
N PHE A 58 14.55 18.08 11.87
CA PHE A 58 13.47 19.08 11.90
C PHE A 58 13.95 20.49 12.25
N GLY A 59 15.17 20.65 12.76
CA GLY A 59 15.73 21.91 13.23
C GLY A 59 15.72 22.07 14.75
N PRO A 60 16.32 23.14 15.27
CA PRO A 60 16.61 23.29 16.70
C PRO A 60 15.36 23.62 17.53
N THR A 61 15.25 23.08 18.75
CA THR A 61 14.13 23.36 19.66
C THR A 61 14.15 24.80 20.18
N LYS A 62 15.35 25.35 20.41
CA LYS A 62 15.57 26.72 20.88
C LYS A 62 16.21 27.56 19.76
N ASN A 63 15.86 28.84 19.71
CA ASN A 63 16.40 29.76 18.70
C ASN A 63 17.93 29.82 18.78
N PHE A 64 18.59 29.61 17.64
CA PHE A 64 20.03 29.70 17.48
C PHE A 64 20.81 28.86 18.50
N GLN A 65 20.33 27.66 18.81
CA GLN A 65 21.00 26.74 19.71
C GLN A 65 21.01 25.33 19.12
N CYS A 66 22.19 24.74 18.98
CA CYS A 66 22.33 23.33 18.58
C CYS A 66 22.04 22.36 19.74
N PHE A 67 21.79 21.09 19.42
CA PHE A 67 21.50 20.04 20.40
C PHE A 67 22.62 19.85 21.44
N CYS A 68 23.90 19.76 21.05
CA CYS A 68 24.97 19.57 22.04
C CYS A 68 25.28 20.83 22.86
N GLY A 69 24.80 22.01 22.44
CA GLY A 69 25.10 23.29 23.08
C GLY A 69 26.48 23.88 22.74
N LYS A 70 27.26 23.28 21.83
CA LYS A 70 28.55 23.82 21.32
C LYS A 70 28.37 25.22 20.72
N TYR A 71 27.37 25.36 19.84
CA TYR A 71 27.01 26.63 19.20
C TYR A 71 25.73 27.18 19.81
N LYS A 72 25.81 28.42 20.32
CA LYS A 72 24.71 29.17 20.93
C LYS A 72 24.77 30.65 20.53
N GLY A 73 23.60 31.20 20.20
CA GLY A 73 23.43 32.61 19.86
C GLY A 73 23.51 32.89 18.36
N VAL A 74 23.04 34.08 17.99
CA VAL A 74 22.82 34.50 16.59
C VAL A 74 24.13 34.55 15.77
N ARG A 75 25.29 34.69 16.43
CA ARG A 75 26.61 34.72 15.77
C ARG A 75 26.92 33.49 14.94
N TYR A 76 26.36 32.33 15.31
CA TYR A 76 26.57 31.07 14.62
C TYR A 76 25.40 30.71 13.68
N ALA A 77 24.56 31.67 13.31
CA ALA A 77 23.42 31.43 12.43
C ALA A 77 23.86 30.77 11.10
N GLY A 78 23.19 29.68 10.73
CA GLY A 78 23.48 28.91 9.52
C GLY A 78 24.60 27.87 9.65
N VAL A 79 25.35 27.84 10.76
CA VAL A 79 26.38 26.83 10.99
C VAL A 79 25.73 25.48 11.32
N VAL A 80 26.14 24.42 10.63
CA VAL A 80 25.77 23.04 10.96
C VAL A 80 26.80 22.49 11.94
N CYS A 81 26.35 22.03 13.11
CA CYS A 81 27.26 21.57 14.15
C CYS A 81 27.92 20.23 13.78
N GLU A 82 29.25 20.15 13.79
CA GLU A 82 30.00 18.90 13.53
C GLU A 82 29.68 17.76 14.50
N LYS A 83 29.38 18.08 15.77
CA LYS A 83 29.14 17.07 16.82
C LYS A 83 27.74 16.46 16.76
N CYS A 84 26.71 17.27 16.50
CA CYS A 84 25.32 16.84 16.56
C CYS A 84 24.55 16.96 15.23
N GLY A 85 25.16 17.52 14.19
CA GLY A 85 24.55 17.73 12.87
C GLY A 85 23.40 18.73 12.84
N VAL A 86 23.13 19.45 13.95
CA VAL A 86 22.02 20.40 14.03
C VAL A 86 22.44 21.74 13.45
N GLU A 87 21.63 22.25 12.54
CA GLU A 87 21.76 23.60 11.99
C GLU A 87 21.29 24.64 13.00
N VAL A 88 22.12 25.65 13.23
CA VAL A 88 21.82 26.75 14.16
C VAL A 88 20.94 27.78 13.44
N THR A 89 19.63 27.66 13.61
CA THR A 89 18.63 28.56 13.02
C THR A 89 17.50 28.87 14.01
N ARG A 90 16.48 29.60 13.57
CA ARG A 90 15.27 29.86 14.38
C ARG A 90 14.46 28.57 14.53
N SER A 91 13.81 28.36 15.66
CA SER A 91 13.00 27.15 15.91
C SER A 91 11.77 27.06 15.01
N ILE A 92 11.34 28.16 14.39
CA ILE A 92 10.18 28.21 13.48
C ILE A 92 10.28 27.20 12.33
N VAL A 93 11.50 26.85 11.90
CA VAL A 93 11.72 25.86 10.84
C VAL A 93 11.14 24.48 11.19
N ARG A 94 10.91 24.19 12.48
CA ARG A 94 10.25 22.96 12.97
C ARG A 94 8.75 22.88 12.62
N ARG A 95 8.18 23.96 12.09
CA ARG A 95 6.83 23.98 11.50
C ARG A 95 6.82 23.70 9.99
N GLU A 96 7.97 23.77 9.33
CA GLU A 96 8.09 23.75 7.87
C GLU A 96 8.87 22.52 7.37
N ARG A 97 9.94 22.13 8.07
CA ARG A 97 10.82 21.02 7.67
C ARG A 97 10.14 19.68 7.84
N MET A 98 10.04 18.90 6.77
CA MET A 98 9.50 17.54 6.78
C MET A 98 10.62 16.50 6.96
N GLY A 99 10.25 15.36 7.54
CA GLY A 99 11.06 14.15 7.56
C GLY A 99 10.47 13.11 6.61
N HIS A 100 11.16 11.99 6.43
CA HIS A 100 10.58 10.84 5.74
C HIS A 100 10.93 9.53 6.45
N ILE A 101 10.21 8.46 6.12
CA ILE A 101 10.49 7.09 6.53
C ILE A 101 10.66 6.27 5.25
N ASN A 102 11.81 5.59 5.09
CA ASN A 102 12.00 4.64 4.01
C ASN A 102 11.35 3.31 4.41
N LEU A 103 10.28 2.95 3.70
CA LEU A 103 9.56 1.70 3.94
C LEU A 103 10.37 0.53 3.40
N ALA A 104 10.42 -0.56 4.16
CA ALA A 104 11.12 -1.78 3.77
C ALA A 104 10.47 -2.45 2.55
N VAL A 105 9.16 -2.26 2.38
CA VAL A 105 8.35 -2.80 1.29
C VAL A 105 7.36 -1.72 0.85
N PRO A 106 7.03 -1.61 -0.45
CA PRO A 106 6.02 -0.68 -0.93
C PRO A 106 4.66 -0.90 -0.26
N VAL A 107 3.91 0.18 -0.04
CA VAL A 107 2.61 0.18 0.66
C VAL A 107 1.60 0.98 -0.15
N THR A 108 0.41 0.44 -0.40
CA THR A 108 -0.62 1.17 -1.15
C THR A 108 -1.15 2.35 -0.34
N HIS A 109 -1.39 3.49 -0.98
CA HIS A 109 -2.05 4.61 -0.31
C HIS A 109 -3.56 4.37 -0.25
N ILE A 110 -4.12 4.35 0.98
CA ILE A 110 -5.51 3.96 1.26
C ILE A 110 -6.58 4.73 0.48
N TRP A 111 -6.32 6.00 0.12
CA TRP A 111 -7.24 6.79 -0.70
C TRP A 111 -7.40 6.24 -2.12
N PHE A 112 -6.33 5.72 -2.75
CA PHE A 112 -6.42 5.17 -4.11
C PHE A 112 -6.94 3.73 -4.10
N LEU A 113 -6.76 3.02 -2.99
CA LEU A 113 -7.26 1.67 -2.76
C LEU A 113 -8.78 1.64 -2.52
N ARG A 114 -9.27 2.40 -1.52
CA ARG A 114 -10.65 2.32 -1.01
C ARG A 114 -11.59 3.44 -1.47
N SER A 115 -11.14 4.41 -2.26
CA SER A 115 -12.07 5.41 -2.81
C SER A 115 -13.21 4.74 -3.55
N THR A 116 -14.37 5.39 -3.61
CA THR A 116 -15.50 4.96 -4.43
C THR A 116 -15.65 5.92 -5.62
N PRO A 117 -15.24 5.54 -6.85
CA PRO A 117 -14.60 4.28 -7.26
C PRO A 117 -13.10 4.20 -6.91
N SER A 118 -12.56 2.99 -6.81
CA SER A 118 -11.13 2.76 -6.51
C SER A 118 -10.29 3.12 -7.72
N ARG A 119 -9.21 3.89 -7.52
CA ARG A 119 -8.35 4.31 -8.64
C ARG A 119 -7.51 3.14 -9.15
N ILE A 120 -6.92 2.38 -8.22
CA ILE A 120 -6.17 1.17 -8.56
C ILE A 120 -7.10 0.10 -9.15
N GLY A 121 -8.30 -0.07 -8.57
CA GLY A 121 -9.28 -1.02 -9.11
C GLY A 121 -9.77 -0.66 -10.52
N LEU A 122 -9.91 0.63 -10.85
CA LEU A 122 -10.22 1.07 -12.21
C LEU A 122 -9.06 0.83 -13.18
N LEU A 123 -7.81 0.98 -12.75
CA LEU A 123 -6.64 0.70 -13.61
C LEU A 123 -6.57 -0.78 -13.97
N LEU A 124 -6.62 -1.67 -12.97
CA LEU A 124 -6.47 -3.12 -13.12
C LEU A 124 -7.78 -3.85 -13.47
N ASP A 125 -8.89 -3.14 -13.63
CA ASP A 125 -10.25 -3.69 -13.79
C ASP A 125 -10.78 -4.58 -12.64
N LEU A 126 -10.10 -4.56 -11.49
CA LEU A 126 -10.42 -5.40 -10.33
C LEU A 126 -11.45 -4.75 -9.38
N PRO A 127 -12.35 -5.55 -8.77
CA PRO A 127 -13.24 -5.05 -7.73
C PRO A 127 -12.47 -4.79 -6.42
N VAL A 128 -12.97 -3.85 -5.62
CA VAL A 128 -12.30 -3.39 -4.39
C VAL A 128 -12.04 -4.53 -3.40
N LYS A 129 -12.98 -5.46 -3.24
CA LYS A 129 -12.85 -6.62 -2.34
C LYS A 129 -11.66 -7.51 -2.70
N THR A 130 -11.50 -7.80 -4.00
CA THR A 130 -10.38 -8.61 -4.50
C THR A 130 -9.06 -7.87 -4.34
N LEU A 131 -9.04 -6.57 -4.62
CA LEU A 131 -7.86 -5.74 -4.42
C LEU A 131 -7.42 -5.71 -2.94
N GLU A 132 -8.38 -5.64 -2.01
CA GLU A 132 -8.08 -5.75 -0.57
C GLU A 132 -7.49 -7.11 -0.19
N GLN A 133 -7.99 -8.22 -0.77
CA GLN A 133 -7.42 -9.54 -0.53
C GLN A 133 -5.96 -9.61 -0.96
N ILE A 134 -5.58 -8.98 -2.08
CA ILE A 134 -4.19 -8.93 -2.54
C ILE A 134 -3.35 -8.05 -1.60
N VAL A 135 -3.78 -6.81 -1.34
CA VAL A 135 -3.04 -5.84 -0.51
C VAL A 135 -2.80 -6.36 0.92
N TYR A 136 -3.77 -7.06 1.50
CA TYR A 136 -3.68 -7.61 2.85
C TYR A 136 -3.24 -9.08 2.90
N PHE A 137 -2.55 -9.56 1.86
CA PHE A 137 -1.85 -10.85 1.84
C PHE A 137 -2.75 -12.08 1.98
N ALA A 138 -4.00 -12.01 1.51
CA ALA A 138 -4.96 -13.12 1.49
C ALA A 138 -5.10 -13.80 0.11
N ALA A 139 -4.72 -13.12 -0.97
CA ALA A 139 -4.74 -13.64 -2.34
C ALA A 139 -3.47 -13.27 -3.10
N TYR A 140 -3.21 -13.98 -4.19
CA TYR A 140 -2.10 -13.76 -5.10
C TYR A 140 -2.60 -13.17 -6.42
N ILE A 141 -1.78 -12.34 -7.05
CA ILE A 141 -2.03 -11.80 -8.39
C ILE A 141 -0.90 -12.23 -9.32
N VAL A 142 -1.27 -12.66 -10.53
CA VAL A 142 -0.30 -13.02 -11.57
C VAL A 142 0.34 -11.74 -12.13
N ILE A 143 1.66 -11.66 -12.04
CA ILE A 143 2.45 -10.49 -12.42
C ILE A 143 2.94 -10.65 -13.87
N THR A 144 3.52 -11.81 -14.19
CA THR A 144 4.04 -12.12 -15.52
C THR A 144 3.59 -13.52 -15.93
N VAL A 145 3.34 -13.67 -17.22
CA VAL A 145 3.05 -14.93 -17.88
C VAL A 145 4.00 -15.04 -19.06
N ASP A 146 4.69 -16.17 -19.16
CA ASP A 146 5.47 -16.50 -20.34
C ASP A 146 4.58 -17.29 -21.31
N GLU A 147 4.29 -16.68 -22.46
CA GLU A 147 3.41 -17.26 -23.48
C GLU A 147 4.05 -18.46 -24.19
N GLU A 148 5.39 -18.54 -24.28
CA GLU A 148 6.07 -19.68 -24.89
C GLU A 148 5.94 -20.92 -24.00
N SER A 149 6.36 -20.78 -22.74
CA SER A 149 6.19 -21.81 -21.71
C SER A 149 4.73 -22.23 -21.54
N LYS A 150 3.78 -21.29 -21.69
CA LYS A 150 2.34 -21.59 -21.64
C LYS A 150 1.91 -22.53 -22.77
N GLN A 151 2.33 -22.29 -24.00
CA GLN A 151 2.00 -23.15 -25.14
C GLN A 151 2.65 -24.54 -25.03
N GLU A 152 3.88 -24.61 -24.51
CA GLU A 152 4.56 -25.87 -24.25
C GLU A 152 3.83 -26.69 -23.19
N ALA A 153 3.45 -26.06 -22.07
CA ALA A 153 2.68 -26.71 -21.02
C ALA A 153 1.31 -27.21 -21.52
N GLU A 154 0.63 -26.45 -22.40
CA GLU A 154 -0.63 -26.92 -23.01
C GLU A 154 -0.42 -28.17 -23.88
N LYS A 155 0.66 -28.23 -24.66
CA LYS A 155 1.01 -29.40 -25.48
C LYS A 155 1.35 -30.61 -24.61
N GLU A 156 2.19 -30.42 -23.60
CA GLU A 156 2.61 -31.48 -22.68
C GLU A 156 1.42 -32.07 -21.91
N LEU A 157 0.48 -31.21 -21.48
CA LEU A 157 -0.71 -31.64 -20.78
C LEU A 157 -1.61 -32.50 -21.68
N ASN A 158 -1.76 -32.11 -22.96
CA ASN A 158 -2.52 -32.88 -23.93
C ASN A 158 -1.87 -34.25 -24.26
N SER A 159 -0.55 -34.30 -24.44
CA SER A 159 0.16 -35.57 -24.67
C SER A 159 0.11 -36.50 -23.46
N THR A 160 0.24 -35.95 -22.25
CA THR A 160 0.13 -36.71 -21.00
C THR A 160 -1.26 -37.31 -20.81
N MET A 161 -2.28 -36.64 -21.30
CA MET A 161 -3.64 -37.15 -21.26
C MET A 161 -3.92 -38.25 -22.26
N GLU A 162 -3.36 -38.13 -23.46
CA GLU A 162 -3.50 -39.16 -24.47
C GLU A 162 -2.79 -40.45 -24.04
N SER A 163 -1.61 -40.34 -23.43
CA SER A 163 -0.90 -41.51 -22.87
C SER A 163 -1.66 -42.16 -21.72
N ARG A 164 -2.18 -41.38 -20.75
CA ARG A 164 -3.02 -41.89 -19.65
C ARG A 164 -4.31 -42.53 -20.14
N LYS A 165 -4.96 -41.93 -21.15
CA LYS A 165 -6.17 -42.49 -21.78
C LYS A 165 -5.88 -43.83 -22.45
N ASN A 166 -4.72 -43.98 -23.09
CA ASN A 166 -4.31 -45.23 -23.73
C ASN A 166 -3.92 -46.30 -22.70
N GLN A 167 -3.27 -45.94 -21.60
CA GLN A 167 -3.00 -46.85 -20.48
C GLN A 167 -4.30 -47.39 -19.87
N LEU A 168 -5.25 -46.51 -19.56
CA LEU A 168 -6.55 -46.90 -19.02
C LEU A 168 -7.32 -47.85 -19.95
N LYS A 169 -7.26 -47.61 -21.27
CA LYS A 169 -7.87 -48.53 -22.25
C LYS A 169 -7.24 -49.91 -22.22
N ARG A 170 -5.91 -50.01 -22.11
CA ARG A 170 -5.20 -51.29 -22.02
C ARG A 170 -5.55 -52.04 -20.73
N GLU A 171 -5.54 -51.35 -19.59
CA GLU A 171 -5.94 -51.94 -18.30
C GLU A 171 -7.39 -52.46 -18.32
N TYR A 172 -8.28 -51.72 -18.98
CA TYR A 172 -9.67 -52.15 -19.17
C TYR A 172 -9.78 -53.39 -20.07
N GLU A 173 -9.04 -53.44 -21.18
CA GLU A 173 -8.99 -54.60 -22.07
C GLU A 173 -8.43 -55.84 -21.37
N GLU A 174 -7.36 -55.69 -20.58
CA GLU A 174 -6.77 -56.78 -19.78
C GLU A 174 -7.74 -57.27 -18.69
N ALA A 175 -8.35 -56.37 -17.93
CA ALA A 175 -9.32 -56.73 -16.89
C ALA A 175 -10.56 -57.41 -17.49
N LYS A 176 -11.03 -56.95 -18.65
CA LYS A 176 -12.12 -57.58 -19.40
C LYS A 176 -11.76 -58.97 -19.89
N GLY A 177 -10.53 -59.17 -20.37
CA GLY A 177 -10.02 -60.48 -20.76
C GLY A 177 -10.01 -61.48 -19.60
N GLN A 178 -9.51 -61.07 -18.43
CA GLN A 178 -9.48 -61.91 -17.23
C GLN A 178 -10.89 -62.27 -16.70
N LEU A 179 -11.84 -61.35 -16.79
CA LEU A 179 -13.24 -61.57 -16.40
C LEU A 179 -14.00 -62.48 -17.40
N GLN A 180 -13.60 -62.48 -18.67
CA GLN A 180 -14.15 -63.39 -19.68
C GLN A 180 -13.64 -64.82 -19.50
N GLU A 181 -12.35 -65.01 -19.16
CA GLU A 181 -11.77 -66.33 -18.88
C GLU A 181 -12.36 -66.98 -17.61
N SER A 182 -12.72 -66.17 -16.61
CA SER A 182 -13.28 -66.64 -15.33
C SER A 182 -14.80 -66.88 -15.32
N LYS A 183 -15.49 -66.82 -16.48
CA LYS A 183 -16.97 -66.92 -16.59
C LYS A 183 -17.72 -65.96 -15.63
N ALA A 184 -17.39 -64.68 -15.70
CA ALA A 184 -18.00 -63.66 -14.87
C ALA A 184 -19.52 -63.52 -15.06
N THR A 185 -20.22 -63.14 -13.99
CA THR A 185 -21.65 -62.78 -14.03
C THR A 185 -21.83 -61.43 -14.73
N ARG A 186 -22.96 -61.23 -15.43
CA ARG A 186 -23.27 -59.98 -16.16
C ARG A 186 -23.14 -58.72 -15.28
N ALA A 187 -23.44 -58.84 -13.99
CA ALA A 187 -23.28 -57.77 -13.00
C ALA A 187 -21.81 -57.36 -12.75
N GLN A 188 -20.85 -58.28 -12.86
CA GLN A 188 -19.42 -57.98 -12.70
C GLN A 188 -18.85 -57.25 -13.92
N LEU A 189 -19.34 -57.58 -15.12
CA LEU A 189 -19.00 -56.86 -16.36
C LEU A 189 -19.59 -55.44 -16.35
N ASP A 190 -20.86 -55.29 -15.96
CA ASP A 190 -21.50 -53.98 -15.84
C ASP A 190 -20.82 -53.10 -14.77
N ALA A 191 -20.35 -53.70 -13.66
CA ALA A 191 -19.58 -53.01 -12.64
C ALA A 191 -18.21 -52.53 -13.14
N LEU A 192 -17.49 -53.38 -13.90
CA LEU A 192 -16.21 -53.01 -14.51
C LEU A 192 -16.37 -51.87 -15.54
N ASP A 193 -17.41 -51.95 -16.37
CA ASP A 193 -17.73 -50.90 -17.36
C ASP A 193 -18.06 -49.58 -16.67
N LYS A 194 -18.78 -49.63 -15.55
CA LYS A 194 -19.09 -48.45 -14.74
C LYS A 194 -17.85 -47.86 -14.08
N GLU A 195 -16.98 -48.69 -13.48
CA GLU A 195 -15.72 -48.22 -12.89
C GLU A 195 -14.79 -47.59 -13.93
N PHE A 196 -14.68 -48.18 -15.11
CA PHE A 196 -13.89 -47.63 -16.21
C PHE A 196 -14.46 -46.29 -16.69
N ALA A 197 -15.78 -46.20 -16.86
CA ALA A 197 -16.45 -44.95 -17.22
C ALA A 197 -16.21 -43.85 -16.17
N ASP A 198 -16.30 -44.16 -14.88
CA ASP A 198 -16.08 -43.22 -13.79
C ASP A 198 -14.61 -42.74 -13.72
N LYS A 199 -13.64 -43.65 -13.89
CA LYS A 199 -12.21 -43.31 -13.99
C LYS A 199 -11.90 -42.45 -15.22
N LEU A 200 -12.52 -42.75 -16.36
CA LEU A 200 -12.31 -41.99 -17.58
C LEU A 200 -12.97 -40.60 -17.52
N ASN A 201 -14.13 -40.49 -16.86
CA ASN A 201 -14.80 -39.21 -16.62
C ASN A 201 -14.02 -38.32 -15.66
N SER A 202 -13.56 -38.86 -14.53
CA SER A 202 -12.72 -38.10 -13.58
C SER A 202 -11.41 -37.64 -14.21
N LEU A 203 -10.75 -38.48 -15.01
CA LEU A 203 -9.55 -38.10 -15.74
C LEU A 203 -9.83 -36.95 -16.73
N LYS A 204 -10.91 -37.04 -17.51
CA LYS A 204 -11.32 -35.97 -18.44
C LYS A 204 -11.65 -34.67 -17.71
N MET A 205 -12.33 -34.73 -16.57
CA MET A 205 -12.65 -33.53 -15.78
C MET A 205 -11.39 -32.88 -15.24
N ASN A 206 -10.47 -33.65 -14.64
CA ASN A 206 -9.20 -33.13 -14.12
C ASN A 206 -8.34 -32.46 -15.21
N HIS A 207 -8.31 -33.04 -16.42
CA HIS A 207 -7.62 -32.41 -17.55
C HIS A 207 -8.28 -31.14 -18.00
N LYS A 208 -9.61 -31.15 -18.13
CA LYS A 208 -10.36 -29.98 -18.56
C LYS A 208 -10.14 -28.83 -17.57
N GLU A 209 -10.18 -29.11 -16.27
CA GLU A 209 -9.86 -28.11 -15.24
C GLU A 209 -8.43 -27.60 -15.37
N ALA A 210 -7.43 -28.48 -15.58
CA ALA A 210 -6.05 -28.06 -15.76
C ALA A 210 -5.82 -27.24 -17.04
N LEU A 211 -6.51 -27.56 -18.15
CA LEU A 211 -6.49 -26.77 -19.37
C LEU A 211 -7.16 -25.40 -19.18
N ASP A 212 -8.32 -25.38 -18.52
CA ASP A 212 -9.04 -24.14 -18.23
C ASP A 212 -8.22 -23.24 -17.30
N ASP A 213 -7.47 -23.82 -16.36
CA ASP A 213 -6.55 -23.09 -15.49
C ASP A 213 -5.42 -22.41 -16.26
N ILE A 214 -4.77 -23.11 -17.21
CA ILE A 214 -3.71 -22.53 -18.05
C ILE A 214 -4.30 -21.46 -18.97
N ARG A 215 -5.43 -21.73 -19.62
CA ARG A 215 -6.05 -20.79 -20.57
C ARG A 215 -6.48 -19.49 -19.90
N ASN A 216 -7.07 -19.59 -18.71
CA ASN A 216 -7.51 -18.43 -17.93
C ASN A 216 -6.35 -17.69 -17.25
N LEU A 217 -5.12 -18.23 -17.32
CA LEU A 217 -3.96 -17.59 -16.76
C LEU A 217 -3.57 -16.37 -17.62
N ALA A 218 -3.82 -15.19 -17.07
CA ALA A 218 -3.48 -13.90 -17.65
C ALA A 218 -2.92 -12.96 -16.58
N ILE A 219 -2.18 -11.94 -17.02
CA ILE A 219 -1.67 -10.88 -16.14
C ILE A 219 -2.84 -10.19 -15.43
N GLY A 220 -2.72 -10.01 -14.11
CA GLY A 220 -3.78 -9.41 -13.29
C GLY A 220 -4.86 -10.39 -12.82
N SER A 221 -4.82 -11.66 -13.25
CA SER A 221 -5.67 -12.71 -12.70
C SER A 221 -5.35 -12.96 -11.23
N VAL A 222 -6.37 -13.27 -10.44
CA VAL A 222 -6.26 -13.40 -8.98
C VAL A 222 -6.50 -14.83 -8.56
N LEU A 223 -5.55 -15.37 -7.80
CA LEU A 223 -5.54 -16.74 -7.33
C LEU A 223 -5.72 -16.78 -5.80
N SER A 224 -6.55 -17.72 -5.32
CA SER A 224 -6.60 -18.05 -3.90
C SER A 224 -5.30 -18.73 -3.46
N GLU A 225 -5.02 -18.76 -2.16
CA GLU A 225 -3.79 -19.39 -1.66
C GLU A 225 -3.69 -20.89 -2.03
N LEU A 226 -4.79 -21.64 -1.94
CA LEU A 226 -4.83 -23.05 -2.33
C LEU A 226 -4.56 -23.22 -3.82
N LYS A 227 -5.27 -22.44 -4.66
CA LYS A 227 -5.12 -22.51 -6.11
C LYS A 227 -3.72 -22.08 -6.55
N PHE A 228 -3.14 -21.07 -5.91
CA PHE A 228 -1.77 -20.65 -6.18
C PHE A 228 -0.78 -21.78 -5.88
N ARG A 229 -0.91 -22.50 -4.76
CA ARG A 229 -0.03 -23.63 -4.45
C ARG A 229 -0.14 -24.75 -5.48
N GLU A 230 -1.36 -25.11 -5.88
CA GLU A 230 -1.61 -26.12 -6.91
C GLU A 230 -1.02 -25.71 -8.27
N MET A 231 -1.28 -24.47 -8.70
CA MET A 231 -0.79 -23.93 -9.96
C MET A 231 0.73 -23.77 -9.95
N ASN A 232 1.34 -23.38 -8.82
CA ASN A 232 2.78 -23.23 -8.70
C ASN A 232 3.50 -24.60 -8.70
N MET A 233 2.86 -25.65 -8.18
CA MET A 233 3.37 -27.03 -8.28
C MET A 233 3.32 -27.57 -9.70
N LYS A 234 2.26 -27.26 -10.46
CA LYS A 234 2.07 -27.77 -11.83
C LYS A 234 2.78 -26.93 -12.89
N PHE A 235 2.71 -25.61 -12.77
CA PHE A 235 3.05 -24.64 -13.82
C PHE A 235 3.93 -23.50 -13.32
N GLY A 236 4.75 -23.72 -12.29
CA GLY A 236 5.60 -22.68 -11.69
C GLY A 236 6.61 -22.04 -12.66
N HIS A 237 6.91 -22.68 -13.80
CA HIS A 237 7.76 -22.12 -14.86
C HIS A 237 6.99 -21.19 -15.82
N VAL A 238 5.66 -21.35 -15.94
CA VAL A 238 4.81 -20.59 -16.89
C VAL A 238 4.53 -19.18 -16.40
N PHE A 239 4.44 -18.99 -15.07
CA PHE A 239 3.98 -17.72 -14.52
C PHE A 239 4.63 -17.37 -13.20
N ARG A 240 4.67 -16.07 -12.93
CA ARG A 240 5.07 -15.54 -11.62
C ARG A 240 3.89 -14.81 -11.01
N ALA A 241 3.46 -15.25 -9.83
CA ALA A 241 2.47 -14.54 -9.04
C ALA A 241 3.07 -14.06 -7.72
N GLY A 242 2.54 -12.95 -7.22
CA GLY A 242 2.95 -12.37 -5.96
C GLY A 242 1.74 -11.87 -5.18
N THR A 243 2.00 -11.36 -3.97
CA THR A 243 0.97 -10.79 -3.11
C THR A 243 1.40 -9.42 -2.56
N GLY A 244 0.47 -8.69 -1.95
CA GLY A 244 0.72 -7.39 -1.36
C GLY A 244 0.84 -6.24 -2.38
N ALA A 245 1.17 -5.07 -1.85
CA ALA A 245 1.31 -3.83 -2.61
C ALA A 245 2.50 -3.82 -3.58
N GLU A 246 3.52 -4.63 -3.30
CA GLU A 246 4.71 -4.83 -4.15
C GLU A 246 4.34 -5.37 -5.53
N SER A 247 3.56 -6.45 -5.54
CA SER A 247 3.06 -7.09 -6.77
C SER A 247 2.16 -6.16 -7.58
N LEU A 248 1.29 -5.39 -6.89
CA LEU A 248 0.45 -4.40 -7.56
C LEU A 248 1.28 -3.29 -8.19
N ARG A 249 2.31 -2.80 -7.50
CA ARG A 249 3.20 -1.77 -8.04
C ARG A 249 3.89 -2.27 -9.31
N GLU A 250 4.38 -3.49 -9.31
CA GLU A 250 5.07 -4.06 -10.48
C GLU A 250 4.15 -4.17 -11.69
N ILE A 251 2.93 -4.70 -11.50
CA ILE A 251 1.93 -4.75 -12.58
C ILE A 251 1.63 -3.34 -13.09
N ILE A 252 1.38 -2.40 -12.17
CA ILE A 252 1.01 -1.03 -12.51
C ILE A 252 2.16 -0.26 -13.20
N ALA A 253 3.41 -0.55 -12.85
CA ALA A 253 4.59 0.07 -13.47
C ALA A 253 4.81 -0.42 -14.90
N ASN A 254 4.43 -1.67 -15.20
CA ASN A 254 4.55 -2.25 -16.53
C ASN A 254 3.34 -1.96 -17.44
N LEU A 255 2.34 -1.21 -16.96
CA LEU A 255 1.18 -0.82 -17.78
C LEU A 255 1.55 0.27 -18.77
N ASP A 256 1.37 -0.03 -20.05
CA ASP A 256 1.40 0.95 -21.12
C ASP A 256 0.07 1.72 -21.16
N LEU A 257 0.11 2.98 -20.73
CA LEU A 257 -1.09 3.82 -20.65
C LEU A 257 -1.64 4.19 -22.03
N GLU A 258 -0.78 4.31 -23.04
CA GLU A 258 -1.20 4.70 -24.39
C GLU A 258 -2.02 3.58 -25.03
N LYS A 259 -1.48 2.36 -25.01
CA LYS A 259 -2.20 1.16 -25.48
C LYS A 259 -3.51 0.95 -24.72
N LEU A 260 -3.49 1.13 -23.39
CA LEU A 260 -4.70 0.98 -22.59
C LEU A 260 -5.78 1.99 -22.98
N VAL A 261 -5.42 3.22 -23.38
CA VAL A 261 -6.39 4.20 -23.88
C VAL A 261 -7.01 3.74 -25.20
N GLU A 262 -6.20 3.26 -26.13
CA GLU A 262 -6.67 2.76 -27.43
C GLU A 262 -7.64 1.58 -27.26
N ASP A 263 -7.28 0.61 -26.41
CA ASP A 263 -8.11 -0.56 -26.14
C ASP A 263 -9.43 -0.16 -25.47
N LEU A 264 -9.39 0.75 -24.49
CA LEU A 264 -10.60 1.26 -23.84
C LEU A 264 -11.48 2.07 -24.80
N GLN A 265 -10.90 2.73 -25.82
CA GLN A 265 -11.66 3.42 -26.85
C GLN A 265 -12.36 2.44 -27.79
N LYS A 266 -11.71 1.35 -28.20
CA LYS A 266 -12.32 0.26 -28.99
C LYS A 266 -13.45 -0.41 -28.20
N ASP A 267 -13.19 -0.77 -26.95
CA ASP A 267 -14.18 -1.38 -26.05
C ASP A 267 -15.41 -0.49 -25.82
N ARG A 268 -15.21 0.83 -25.81
CA ARG A 268 -16.27 1.81 -25.66
C ARG A 268 -17.25 1.78 -26.84
N GLN A 269 -16.76 1.56 -28.07
CA GLN A 269 -17.62 1.47 -29.25
C GLN A 269 -18.48 0.20 -29.25
N LEU A 270 -17.93 -0.90 -28.72
CA LEU A 270 -18.60 -2.21 -28.68
C LEU A 270 -19.56 -2.38 -27.50
N SER A 271 -19.38 -1.63 -26.41
CA SER A 271 -20.09 -1.86 -25.15
C SER A 271 -21.27 -0.92 -24.94
N SER A 272 -22.36 -1.43 -24.34
CA SER A 272 -23.54 -0.63 -23.95
C SER A 272 -23.85 -0.74 -22.44
N GLY A 273 -24.74 0.12 -21.94
CA GLY A 273 -25.29 0.05 -20.58
C GLY A 273 -24.27 0.24 -19.44
N GLN A 274 -24.25 -0.70 -18.48
CA GLN A 274 -23.39 -0.62 -17.29
C GLN A 274 -21.90 -0.81 -17.61
N LYS A 275 -21.58 -1.67 -18.58
CA LYS A 275 -20.20 -1.91 -19.04
C LYS A 275 -19.60 -0.64 -19.64
N LEU A 276 -20.38 0.08 -20.45
CA LEU A 276 -20.00 1.39 -20.99
C LEU A 276 -19.67 2.41 -19.89
N LYS A 277 -20.48 2.48 -18.82
CA LYS A 277 -20.21 3.36 -17.66
C LYS A 277 -18.89 3.03 -16.96
N LYS A 278 -18.54 1.74 -16.85
CA LYS A 278 -17.25 1.30 -16.27
C LYS A 278 -16.09 1.74 -17.17
N ILE A 279 -16.17 1.45 -18.47
CA ILE A 279 -15.13 1.81 -19.47
C ILE A 279 -14.92 3.32 -19.51
N MET A 280 -15.99 4.12 -19.53
CA MET A 280 -15.86 5.59 -19.51
C MET A 280 -15.14 6.11 -18.26
N LYS A 281 -15.40 5.52 -17.08
CA LYS A 281 -14.69 5.90 -15.84
C LYS A 281 -13.22 5.51 -15.88
N ARG A 282 -12.89 4.34 -16.46
CA ARG A 282 -11.51 3.87 -16.65
C ARG A 282 -10.76 4.77 -17.64
N SER A 283 -11.32 4.99 -18.82
CA SER A 283 -10.76 5.86 -19.86
C SER A 283 -10.52 7.28 -19.35
N LYS A 284 -11.47 7.84 -18.58
CA LYS A 284 -11.30 9.16 -17.93
C LYS A 284 -10.11 9.17 -16.97
N LEU A 285 -9.95 8.14 -16.14
CA LEU A 285 -8.83 8.06 -15.20
C LEU A 285 -7.48 8.01 -15.93
N VAL A 286 -7.35 7.11 -16.91
CA VAL A 286 -6.10 6.95 -17.67
C VAL A 286 -5.76 8.25 -18.42
N SER A 287 -6.74 8.85 -19.09
CA SER A 287 -6.56 10.14 -19.78
C SER A 287 -6.15 11.26 -18.83
N SER A 288 -6.69 11.29 -17.60
CA SER A 288 -6.31 12.27 -16.59
C SER A 288 -4.89 12.06 -16.05
N LEU A 289 -4.43 10.82 -15.92
CA LEU A 289 -3.06 10.51 -15.50
C LEU A 289 -2.04 10.95 -16.56
N MET A 290 -2.30 10.65 -17.83
CA MET A 290 -1.43 11.07 -18.94
C MET A 290 -1.37 12.60 -19.05
N LYS A 291 -2.51 13.29 -19.00
CA LYS A 291 -2.56 14.76 -19.08
C LYS A 291 -1.85 15.46 -17.93
N ALA A 292 -1.78 14.83 -16.76
CA ALA A 292 -1.16 15.38 -15.57
C ALA A 292 0.29 14.92 -15.37
N ASP A 293 0.82 14.10 -16.29
CA ASP A 293 2.13 13.43 -16.17
C ASP A 293 2.31 12.71 -14.83
N ILE A 294 1.24 12.05 -14.36
CA ILE A 294 1.24 11.31 -13.09
C ILE A 294 1.47 9.84 -13.39
N LYS A 295 2.59 9.30 -12.93
CA LYS A 295 2.84 7.86 -13.03
C LYS A 295 1.91 7.08 -12.09
N PRO A 296 1.21 6.04 -12.57
CA PRO A 296 0.32 5.21 -11.76
C PRO A 296 1.00 4.58 -10.53
N GLU A 297 2.28 4.25 -10.62
CA GLU A 297 3.05 3.64 -9.53
C GLU A 297 3.16 4.53 -8.28
N TRP A 298 3.00 5.87 -8.42
CA TRP A 298 3.03 6.79 -7.28
C TRP A 298 1.85 6.61 -6.31
N MET A 299 0.82 5.86 -6.72
CA MET A 299 -0.26 5.43 -5.80
C MET A 299 0.23 4.41 -4.76
N VAL A 300 1.40 3.80 -4.97
CA VAL A 300 2.08 2.90 -4.03
C VAL A 300 3.30 3.60 -3.44
N LEU A 301 3.25 3.83 -2.14
CA LEU A 301 4.25 4.55 -1.37
C LEU A 301 5.48 3.65 -1.13
N GLN A 302 6.65 4.13 -1.53
CA GLN A 302 7.94 3.56 -1.08
C GLN A 302 8.51 4.35 0.10
N ARG A 303 8.17 5.64 0.17
CA ARG A 303 8.63 6.57 1.20
C ARG A 303 7.42 7.29 1.76
N LEU A 304 7.39 7.43 3.07
CA LEU A 304 6.30 8.06 3.79
C LEU A 304 6.78 9.37 4.42
N LEU A 305 6.09 10.47 4.12
CA LEU A 305 6.40 11.77 4.72
C LEU A 305 6.02 11.83 6.20
N VAL A 306 6.90 12.45 6.98
CA VAL A 306 6.70 12.76 8.39
C VAL A 306 6.45 14.25 8.55
N LEU A 307 5.28 14.59 9.08
CA LEU A 307 4.88 15.97 9.32
C LEU A 307 5.86 16.68 10.29
N PRO A 308 6.10 17.98 10.11
CA PRO A 308 6.91 18.76 11.04
C PRO A 308 6.41 18.63 12.51
N PRO A 309 7.30 18.52 13.50
CA PRO A 309 6.94 18.19 14.89
C PRO A 309 6.04 19.23 15.54
N ASP A 310 6.16 20.51 15.19
CA ASP A 310 5.33 21.57 15.78
C ASP A 310 3.87 21.54 15.30
N LEU A 311 3.58 20.79 14.22
CA LEU A 311 2.22 20.48 13.78
C LEU A 311 1.64 19.24 14.48
N ARG A 312 2.47 18.49 15.23
CA ARG A 312 2.13 17.32 16.04
C ARG A 312 2.81 17.39 17.43
N PRO A 313 2.53 18.45 18.21
CA PRO A 313 3.31 18.78 19.40
C PRO A 313 3.19 17.71 20.49
N MET A 314 4.20 17.68 21.36
CA MET A 314 4.22 16.98 22.63
C MET A 314 4.48 18.03 23.70
N VAL A 315 3.52 18.21 24.60
CA VAL A 315 3.51 19.26 25.62
C VAL A 315 3.53 18.62 26.99
N GLN A 316 4.36 19.15 27.88
CA GLN A 316 4.38 18.73 29.27
C GLN A 316 3.22 19.39 30.01
N LEU A 317 2.48 18.58 30.77
CA LEU A 317 1.43 19.03 31.68
C LEU A 317 1.99 19.15 33.10
N ASP A 318 1.26 19.87 33.94
CA ASP A 318 1.55 19.96 35.37
C ASP A 318 1.54 18.55 36.00
N GLY A 319 2.55 18.29 36.83
CA GLY A 319 2.78 16.96 37.41
C GLY A 319 3.62 16.01 36.55
N GLY A 320 4.37 16.53 35.56
CA GLY A 320 5.38 15.75 34.82
C GLY A 320 4.81 14.79 33.77
N ARG A 321 3.49 14.82 33.53
CA ARG A 321 2.83 14.05 32.48
C ARG A 321 3.05 14.73 31.12
N PHE A 322 2.95 13.95 30.04
CA PHE A 322 3.03 14.48 28.68
C PHE A 322 1.72 14.27 27.95
N ALA A 323 1.23 15.31 27.29
CA ALA A 323 0.18 15.24 26.29
C ALA A 323 0.83 15.24 24.91
N ALA A 324 0.57 14.20 24.11
CA ALA A 324 1.08 14.08 22.76
C ALA A 324 -0.06 14.07 21.74
N SER A 325 0.20 14.58 20.54
CA SER A 325 -0.69 14.38 19.40
C SER A 325 -0.79 12.89 19.04
N ASP A 326 -2.01 12.40 18.77
CA ASP A 326 -2.29 11.04 18.30
C ASP A 326 -1.43 10.62 17.09
N LEU A 327 -1.06 11.58 16.23
CA LEU A 327 -0.19 11.33 15.08
C LEU A 327 1.15 10.72 15.48
N ASN A 328 1.70 11.12 16.63
CA ASN A 328 2.99 10.60 17.08
C ASN A 328 2.88 9.09 17.34
N ASP A 329 1.80 8.61 17.97
CA ASP A 329 1.61 7.18 18.18
C ASP A 329 1.35 6.41 16.88
N LEU A 330 0.66 7.02 15.90
CA LEU A 330 0.48 6.42 14.58
C LEU A 330 1.82 6.31 13.83
N TYR A 331 2.65 7.35 13.83
CA TYR A 331 3.99 7.30 13.25
C TYR A 331 4.89 6.28 13.96
N ARG A 332 4.86 6.23 15.30
CA ARG A 332 5.60 5.24 16.10
C ARG A 332 5.25 3.82 15.69
N ARG A 333 3.95 3.53 15.50
CA ARG A 333 3.50 2.21 15.03
C ARG A 333 4.08 1.87 13.66
N VAL A 334 4.07 2.81 12.70
CA VAL A 334 4.67 2.60 11.38
C VAL A 334 6.16 2.31 11.49
N ILE A 335 6.92 3.13 12.23
CA ILE A 335 8.37 2.97 12.39
C ILE A 335 8.71 1.63 13.06
N ASN A 336 7.99 1.26 14.13
CA ASN A 336 8.18 -0.01 14.82
C ASN A 336 7.96 -1.23 13.90
N ARG A 337 6.87 -1.21 13.12
CA ARG A 337 6.57 -2.30 12.15
C ARG A 337 7.60 -2.35 11.04
N ASN A 338 8.00 -1.20 10.53
CA ASN A 338 9.01 -1.09 9.48
C ASN A 338 10.37 -1.62 9.93
N ASN A 339 10.84 -1.21 11.12
CA ASN A 339 12.12 -1.67 11.67
C ASN A 339 12.10 -3.16 12.00
N ARG A 340 10.97 -3.66 12.54
CA ARG A 340 10.77 -5.09 12.77
C ARG A 340 10.83 -5.88 11.47
N LEU A 341 10.17 -5.40 10.41
CA LEU A 341 10.23 -6.03 9.08
C LEU A 341 11.65 -6.02 8.51
N LYS A 342 12.38 -4.90 8.57
CA LYS A 342 13.80 -4.82 8.15
C LYS A 342 14.64 -5.87 8.87
N LYS A 343 14.47 -6.03 10.19
CA LYS A 343 15.17 -7.04 11.00
C LYS A 343 14.79 -8.48 10.64
N LEU A 344 13.51 -8.74 10.38
CA LEU A 344 13.06 -10.08 9.97
C LEU A 344 13.64 -10.47 8.61
N MET A 345 13.69 -9.53 7.67
CA MET A 345 14.30 -9.74 6.35
C MET A 345 15.81 -9.98 6.45
N SER A 346 16.53 -9.25 7.29
CA SER A 346 17.98 -9.45 7.46
C SER A 346 18.35 -10.80 8.10
N ILE A 347 17.45 -11.37 8.90
CA ILE A 347 17.65 -12.69 9.53
C ILE A 347 17.20 -13.83 8.61
N GLY A 348 16.54 -13.54 7.48
CA GLY A 348 15.99 -14.57 6.59
C GLY A 348 14.79 -15.29 7.21
N ALA A 349 13.95 -14.58 7.98
CA ALA A 349 12.78 -15.18 8.62
C ALA A 349 11.80 -15.79 7.58
N PRO A 350 11.11 -16.89 7.93
CA PRO A 350 10.15 -17.54 7.04
C PRO A 350 9.12 -16.59 6.43
N GLU A 351 8.73 -16.87 5.18
CA GLU A 351 7.89 -15.96 4.40
C GLU A 351 6.54 -15.67 5.08
N VAL A 352 5.96 -16.63 5.79
CA VAL A 352 4.70 -16.46 6.54
C VAL A 352 4.81 -15.34 7.59
N ILE A 353 5.94 -15.27 8.30
CA ILE A 353 6.19 -14.24 9.31
C ILE A 353 6.39 -12.88 8.63
N CYS A 354 7.18 -12.87 7.56
CA CYS A 354 7.42 -11.66 6.75
C CYS A 354 6.12 -11.12 6.14
N ARG A 355 5.25 -11.97 5.58
CA ARG A 355 3.94 -11.59 5.03
C ARG A 355 3.04 -10.97 6.09
N ASN A 356 2.98 -11.56 7.29
CA ASN A 356 2.19 -10.99 8.38
C ASN A 356 2.73 -9.61 8.81
N GLU A 357 4.05 -9.42 8.87
CA GLU A 357 4.63 -8.11 9.21
C GLU A 357 4.44 -7.09 8.08
N LYS A 358 4.57 -7.49 6.80
CA LYS A 358 4.20 -6.66 5.64
C LYS A 358 2.74 -6.22 5.70
N ARG A 359 1.82 -7.14 6.01
CA ARG A 359 0.39 -6.83 6.25
C ARG A 359 0.24 -5.81 7.37
N MET A 360 0.86 -6.05 8.52
CA MET A 360 0.78 -5.14 9.68
C MET A 360 1.37 -3.74 9.38
N LEU A 361 2.41 -3.65 8.55
CA LEU A 361 2.96 -2.37 8.08
C LEU A 361 1.95 -1.62 7.20
N GLN A 362 1.31 -2.30 6.24
CA GLN A 362 0.23 -1.72 5.45
C GLN A 362 -0.92 -1.21 6.34
N GLU A 363 -1.35 -1.99 7.32
CA GLU A 363 -2.40 -1.55 8.27
C GLU A 363 -1.96 -0.32 9.09
N ALA A 364 -0.70 -0.27 9.51
CA ALA A 364 -0.17 0.87 10.25
C ALA A 364 -0.20 2.15 9.40
N VAL A 365 0.23 2.09 8.14
CA VAL A 365 0.19 3.25 7.22
C VAL A 365 -1.25 3.64 6.88
N ASP A 366 -2.15 2.67 6.68
CA ASP A 366 -3.58 2.95 6.47
C ASP A 366 -4.17 3.73 7.64
N THR A 367 -3.86 3.33 8.88
CA THR A 367 -4.37 4.01 10.08
C THR A 367 -3.79 5.40 10.28
N LEU A 368 -2.53 5.62 9.90
CA LEU A 368 -1.90 6.94 9.90
C LEU A 368 -2.60 7.89 8.90
N LEU A 369 -2.84 7.42 7.68
CA LEU A 369 -3.43 8.23 6.61
C LEU A 369 -4.93 8.42 6.83
N ASN A 370 -5.66 7.34 7.11
CA ASN A 370 -7.10 7.35 7.35
C ASN A 370 -7.56 6.20 8.27
N ASN A 371 -7.58 6.45 9.58
CA ASN A 371 -8.04 5.48 10.60
C ASN A 371 -9.54 5.13 10.49
N SER A 372 -10.33 5.90 9.73
CA SER A 372 -11.77 5.63 9.52
C SER A 372 -12.07 4.82 8.27
N ALA A 373 -11.10 4.62 7.38
CA ALA A 373 -11.31 3.91 6.13
C ALA A 373 -11.70 2.43 6.32
N ARG A 374 -11.33 1.82 7.46
CA ARG A 374 -11.57 0.41 7.76
C ARG A 374 -12.60 0.20 8.86
N ALA A 375 -13.78 -0.27 8.47
CA ALA A 375 -14.77 -0.79 9.40
C ALA A 375 -14.17 -1.96 10.22
N GLY A 376 -14.39 -1.97 11.53
CA GLY A 376 -13.96 -3.05 12.44
C GLY A 376 -12.49 -3.05 12.89
N LYS A 377 -11.58 -2.33 12.21
CA LYS A 377 -10.16 -2.22 12.60
C LYS A 377 -9.72 -0.79 12.97
N THR A 378 -10.65 0.01 13.47
CA THR A 378 -10.32 1.36 13.97
C THR A 378 -9.42 1.23 15.19
N LEU A 379 -8.31 1.97 15.20
CA LEU A 379 -7.44 2.06 16.37
C LEU A 379 -8.01 3.05 17.39
N PHE A 380 -8.07 2.58 18.63
CA PHE A 380 -8.44 3.36 19.80
C PHE A 380 -7.22 3.64 20.68
N THR A 381 -7.31 4.69 21.49
CA THR A 381 -6.34 4.99 22.55
C THR A 381 -6.25 3.83 23.56
N ALA A 382 -5.11 3.67 24.20
CA ALA A 382 -5.00 2.70 25.29
C ALA A 382 -5.78 3.23 26.51
N GLY A 383 -6.69 2.42 27.05
CA GLY A 383 -7.54 2.76 28.19
C GLY A 383 -8.89 3.36 27.78
N ASP A 384 -8.88 4.53 27.13
CA ASP A 384 -10.10 5.19 26.67
C ASP A 384 -10.52 4.67 25.28
N ARG A 385 -11.82 4.42 25.04
CA ARG A 385 -12.34 3.95 23.73
C ARG A 385 -12.42 5.09 22.71
N ARG A 386 -11.55 6.11 22.84
CA ARG A 386 -11.44 7.23 21.91
C ARG A 386 -10.65 6.81 20.67
N LYS A 387 -11.20 7.12 19.50
CA LYS A 387 -10.52 6.87 18.22
C LYS A 387 -9.30 7.79 18.06
N LEU A 388 -8.16 7.23 17.66
CA LEU A 388 -6.98 8.01 17.29
C LEU A 388 -7.25 8.84 16.02
N ARG A 389 -6.92 10.13 16.05
CA ARG A 389 -7.11 11.05 14.92
C ARG A 389 -6.02 10.87 13.87
N SER A 390 -6.40 10.49 12.65
CA SER A 390 -5.50 10.33 11.51
C SER A 390 -5.24 11.64 10.75
N LEU A 391 -4.32 11.63 9.78
CA LEU A 391 -4.04 12.78 8.92
C LEU A 391 -5.30 13.26 8.16
N SER A 392 -6.09 12.32 7.64
CA SER A 392 -7.38 12.64 7.00
C SER A 392 -8.37 13.31 7.95
N ASP A 393 -8.43 12.86 9.21
CA ASP A 393 -9.34 13.40 10.22
C ASP A 393 -8.91 14.81 10.69
N MET A 394 -7.66 15.20 10.46
CA MET A 394 -7.23 16.59 10.66
C MET A 394 -7.80 17.53 9.62
N LEU A 395 -8.12 17.04 8.42
CA LEU A 395 -8.64 17.86 7.32
C LEU A 395 -10.17 17.89 7.29
N LYS A 396 -10.82 16.78 7.65
CA LYS A 396 -12.28 16.58 7.49
C LYS A 396 -13.08 16.98 8.75
N GLY A 397 -14.38 17.19 8.54
CA GLY A 397 -15.35 17.44 9.61
C GLY A 397 -15.43 18.90 10.09
N LYS A 398 -16.32 19.18 11.03
CA LYS A 398 -16.51 20.53 11.62
C LYS A 398 -15.26 21.03 12.34
N GLN A 399 -14.57 20.12 13.03
CA GLN A 399 -13.29 20.37 13.74
C GLN A 399 -12.05 20.16 12.84
N GLY A 400 -12.25 20.04 11.51
CA GLY A 400 -11.17 19.89 10.55
C GLY A 400 -10.53 21.24 10.22
N ARG A 401 -9.27 21.24 9.78
CA ARG A 401 -8.49 22.45 9.51
C ARG A 401 -9.18 23.40 8.53
N PHE A 402 -9.80 22.89 7.47
CA PHE A 402 -10.51 23.74 6.49
C PHE A 402 -11.62 24.57 7.15
N ARG A 403 -12.49 23.93 7.93
CA ARG A 403 -13.66 24.60 8.51
C ARG A 403 -13.33 25.42 9.76
N GLN A 404 -12.47 24.89 10.62
CA GLN A 404 -12.19 25.49 11.92
C GLN A 404 -11.04 26.50 11.92
N ASN A 405 -10.09 26.37 10.98
CA ASN A 405 -8.87 27.17 10.99
C ASN A 405 -8.66 27.99 9.71
N LEU A 406 -9.30 27.65 8.59
CA LEU A 406 -9.16 28.41 7.34
C LEU A 406 -10.38 29.29 7.07
N LEU A 407 -11.60 28.75 7.15
CA LEU A 407 -12.83 29.51 6.88
C LEU A 407 -13.24 30.46 8.01
N GLY A 408 -12.90 30.14 9.26
CA GLY A 408 -13.15 30.99 10.41
C GLY A 408 -11.96 30.91 11.36
N LYS A 409 -11.50 32.05 11.86
CA LYS A 409 -10.42 32.13 12.84
C LYS A 409 -10.89 32.99 14.01
N ARG A 410 -10.30 32.74 15.19
CA ARG A 410 -10.40 33.71 16.27
C ARG A 410 -9.63 34.96 15.84
N VAL A 411 -10.21 36.12 16.11
CA VAL A 411 -9.66 37.42 15.74
C VAL A 411 -9.29 38.17 17.00
N ASP A 412 -8.13 38.83 16.94
CA ASP A 412 -7.76 39.81 17.95
C ASP A 412 -8.71 41.02 17.87
N TYR A 413 -8.76 41.84 18.93
CA TYR A 413 -9.65 43.00 19.03
C TYR A 413 -11.15 42.66 18.95
N SER A 414 -11.57 41.58 19.62
CA SER A 414 -12.97 41.17 19.72
C SER A 414 -13.41 41.02 21.18
N GLY A 415 -14.70 41.29 21.45
CA GLY A 415 -15.33 41.17 22.76
C GLY A 415 -16.77 40.68 22.65
N ARG A 416 -17.31 40.13 23.74
CA ARG A 416 -18.71 39.70 23.82
C ARG A 416 -19.27 40.11 25.17
N SER A 417 -20.36 40.88 25.17
CA SER A 417 -21.10 41.28 26.37
C SER A 417 -22.60 41.10 26.14
N VAL A 418 -23.35 40.98 27.23
CA VAL A 418 -24.82 41.03 27.20
C VAL A 418 -25.23 42.47 26.87
N ILE A 419 -26.19 42.63 25.97
CA ILE A 419 -26.77 43.93 25.62
C ILE A 419 -27.95 44.16 26.58
N VAL A 420 -27.98 45.30 27.25
CA VAL A 420 -29.08 45.74 28.13
C VAL A 420 -29.80 46.89 27.43
N VAL A 421 -31.14 46.93 27.56
CA VAL A 421 -32.04 47.90 26.91
C VAL A 421 -31.96 49.26 27.56
#